data_AF-L1MKI5-F1
#
_entry.id   AF-L1MKI5-F1
#
_cell.length_a   1.000
_cell.length_b   1.000
_cell.length_c   1.000
_cell.angle_alpha   90.00
_cell.angle_beta   90.00
_cell.angle_gamma   90.00
#
_symmetry.space_group_name_H-M   'P 1'
#
loop_
_entity.id
_entity.type
_entity.pdbx_description
1 polymer ?
#
loop_
_entity_poly.entity_id
_entity_poly.type
_entity_poly.pdbx_seq_one_letter_code
_entity_poly.pdbx_strand_id
1 'polypeptide(L)' 'MCENEDLYQLKTRVYTTQECKQAYLNKFGKVGTYDLNASGVVIRGGIQEKVYQRILIKST' A
#
# COMPACT_ATOMS: atom_id res chain seq x y z
N MET A 1 3.19 -1.78 12.45
CA MET A 1 1.74 -1.72 12.78
C MET A 1 1.10 -3.02 12.32
N CYS A 2 0.02 -3.46 12.96
CA CYS A 2 -0.65 -4.73 12.66
C CYS A 2 -1.00 -4.88 11.16
N GLU A 3 -1.22 -3.76 10.45
CA GLU A 3 -1.48 -3.77 9.00
C GLU A 3 -0.26 -4.16 8.13
N ASN A 4 0.96 -4.03 8.66
CA ASN A 4 2.19 -4.42 7.95
C ASN A 4 2.40 -5.94 7.97
N GLU A 5 1.83 -6.64 8.94
CA GLU A 5 1.87 -8.10 9.01
C GLU A 5 0.83 -8.72 8.07
N ASP A 6 1.12 -9.91 7.54
CA ASP A 6 0.17 -10.68 6.73
C ASP A 6 -0.48 -11.77 7.57
N LEU A 7 -1.23 -11.36 8.60
CA LEU A 7 -1.82 -12.24 9.61
C LEU A 7 -2.68 -13.37 9.04
N TYR A 8 -3.30 -13.12 7.87
CA TYR A 8 -4.22 -14.06 7.22
C TYR A 8 -3.67 -14.66 5.92
N GLN A 9 -2.43 -14.34 5.53
CA GLN A 9 -1.81 -14.77 4.27
C GLN A 9 -2.64 -14.36 3.03
N LEU A 10 -3.25 -13.18 3.10
CA LEU A 10 -4.13 -12.64 2.05
C LEU A 10 -3.50 -11.46 1.30
N LYS A 11 -2.25 -11.09 1.59
CA LYS A 11 -1.56 -10.07 0.80
C LYS A 11 -1.25 -10.64 -0.59
N THR A 12 -1.93 -10.10 -1.59
CA THR A 12 -1.67 -10.43 -3.01
C THR A 12 -0.40 -9.77 -3.55
N ARG A 13 0.17 -8.80 -2.82
CA ARG A 13 1.39 -8.09 -3.19
C ARG A 13 2.10 -7.53 -1.96
N VAL A 14 3.43 -7.60 -1.99
CA VAL A 14 4.34 -6.93 -1.05
C VAL A 14 5.22 -5.99 -1.84
N TYR A 15 5.27 -4.72 -1.44
CA TYR A 15 6.08 -3.69 -2.07
C TYR A 15 7.46 -3.61 -1.42
N THR A 16 8.49 -3.50 -2.25
CA THR A 16 9.86 -3.27 -1.83
C THR A 16 10.06 -1.86 -1.28
N THR A 17 11.13 -1.66 -0.51
CA THR A 17 11.54 -0.32 -0.03
C THR A 17 11.74 0.66 -1.19
N GLN A 18 12.27 0.20 -2.33
CA GLN A 18 12.48 1.04 -3.51
C GLN A 18 11.14 1.48 -4.12
N GLU A 19 10.18 0.57 -4.27
CA GLU A 19 8.83 0.91 -4.74
C GLU A 19 8.16 1.92 -3.81
N CYS A 20 8.27 1.76 -2.48
CA CYS A 20 7.69 2.69 -1.52
C CYS A 20 8.32 4.10 -1.59
N LYS A 21 9.62 4.20 -1.86
CA LYS A 21 10.31 5.49 -2.09
C LYS A 21 9.90 6.12 -3.42
N GLN A 22 9.84 5.32 -4.49
CA GLN A 22 9.42 5.80 -5.80
C GLN A 22 7.97 6.27 -5.79
N ALA A 23 7.07 5.56 -5.11
CA ALA A 23 5.67 5.95 -4.95
C ALA A 23 5.54 7.30 -4.22
N TYR A 24 6.37 7.53 -3.20
CA TYR A 24 6.42 8.82 -2.52
C TYR A 24 6.88 9.94 -3.46
N LEU A 25 7.95 9.70 -4.23
CA LEU A 25 8.46 10.66 -5.20
C LEU A 25 7.40 10.98 -6.28
N ASN A 26 6.76 9.95 -6.86
CA ASN A 26 5.73 10.11 -7.88
C ASN A 26 4.52 10.91 -7.38
N LYS A 27 4.12 10.69 -6.12
CA LYS A 27 2.93 11.34 -5.55
C LYS A 27 3.21 12.77 -5.05
N PHE A 28 4.36 13.00 -4.43
CA PHE A 28 4.64 14.24 -3.70
C PHE A 28 5.78 15.08 -4.29
N GLY A 29 6.50 14.58 -5.30
CA GLY A 29 7.59 15.30 -5.96
C GLY A 29 8.81 15.56 -5.07
N LYS A 30 8.96 14.85 -3.95
CA LYS A 30 10.06 15.03 -3.00
C LYS A 30 10.53 13.70 -2.41
N VAL A 31 11.70 13.70 -1.75
CA VAL A 31 12.25 12.49 -1.12
C VAL A 31 11.46 12.14 0.14
N GLY A 32 11.07 10.87 0.26
CA GLY A 32 10.39 10.31 1.42
C GLY A 32 10.02 8.85 1.18
N THR A 33 9.21 8.30 2.08
CA THR A 33 8.75 6.90 2.00
C THR A 33 7.24 6.85 2.13
N TYR A 34 6.59 6.21 1.15
CA TYR A 34 5.17 5.94 1.19
C TYR A 34 4.98 4.44 1.40
N ASP A 35 4.84 4.00 2.66
CA ASP A 35 4.80 2.57 3.00
C ASP A 35 3.52 1.88 2.46
N LEU A 36 3.54 1.46 1.21
CA LEU A 36 2.40 0.88 0.50
C LEU A 36 1.92 -0.44 1.14
N ASN A 37 2.73 -1.07 1.99
CA ASN A 37 2.37 -2.31 2.68
C ASN A 37 1.43 -2.09 3.88
N ALA A 38 1.30 -0.84 4.35
CA ALA A 38 0.49 -0.47 5.50
C ALA A 38 -1.02 -0.36 5.20
N SER A 39 -1.44 -0.43 3.94
CA SER A 39 -2.87 -0.41 3.58
C SER A 39 -3.14 -1.07 2.23
N GLY A 40 -4.40 -1.05 1.77
CA GLY A 40 -4.72 -1.26 0.36
C GLY A 40 -4.13 -0.17 -0.53
N VAL A 41 -3.85 -0.50 -1.78
CA VAL A 41 -3.31 0.43 -2.79
C VAL A 41 -4.17 0.35 -4.05
N VAL A 42 -4.54 1.52 -4.59
CA VAL A 42 -5.20 1.64 -5.90
C VAL A 42 -4.35 2.54 -6.81
N ILE A 43 -4.51 2.40 -8.13
CA ILE A 43 -3.85 3.27 -9.10
C ILE A 43 -4.85 4.35 -9.54
N ARG A 44 -4.51 5.63 -9.33
CA ARG A 44 -5.28 6.78 -9.82
C ARG A 44 -4.38 7.68 -10.67
N GLY A 45 -4.73 7.88 -11.93
CA GLY A 45 -3.90 8.68 -12.85
C GLY A 45 -2.46 8.17 -12.99
N GLY A 46 -2.25 6.84 -12.91
CA GLY A 46 -0.91 6.24 -12.94
C GLY A 46 -0.13 6.29 -11.62
N ILE A 47 -0.67 6.93 -10.58
CA ILE A 47 -0.04 7.06 -9.26
C ILE A 47 -0.61 6.01 -8.29
N GLN A 48 0.26 5.37 -7.52
CA GLN A 48 -0.14 4.46 -6.44
C GLN A 48 -0.62 5.26 -5.23
N GLU A 49 -1.87 5.07 -4.83
CA GLU A 49 -2.48 5.74 -3.68
C GLU A 49 -2.93 4.73 -2.63
N LYS A 50 -2.57 4.98 -1.37
CA LYS A 50 -3.13 4.23 -0.25
C LYS A 50 -4.61 4.55 -0.12
N VAL A 51 -5.41 3.52 0.11
CA VAL A 51 -6.82 3.66 0.50
C VAL A 51 -6.98 3.53 2.00
N TYR A 52 -8.16 3.89 2.51
CA TYR A 52 -8.54 3.59 3.88
C TYR A 52 -8.64 2.08 4.13
N GLN A 53 -8.74 1.72 5.41
CA GLN A 53 -8.65 0.37 5.94
C GLN A 53 -9.44 -0.65 5.12
N ARG A 54 -8.82 -1.81 4.85
CA ARG A 54 -9.47 -2.91 4.13
C ARG A 54 -10.59 -3.46 5.01
N ILE A 55 -11.82 -3.49 4.49
CA ILE A 55 -12.92 -4.21 5.11
C ILE A 55 -12.88 -5.64 4.56
N LEU A 56 -12.63 -6.62 5.42
CA LEU A 56 -12.76 -8.04 5.09
C LEU A 56 -14.25 -8.40 5.18
N ILE A 57 -14.89 -8.66 4.04
CA ILE A 57 -16.26 -9.16 3.99
C ILE A 57 -16.18 -10.67 3.79
N LYS A 58 -16.55 -11.43 4.83
CA LYS A 58 -16.73 -12.88 4.70
C LYS A 58 -18.05 -13.14 3.97
N SER A 59 -17.99 -13.75 2.78
CA SER A 59 -19.20 -14.30 2.16
C SER A 59 -19.58 -15.57 2.91
N THR A 60 -20.76 -15.55 3.53
CA THR A 60 -21.49 -16.75 3.95
C THR A 60 -22.11 -17.46 2.76
#